data_AF-A0A6C0F045-F1
#
_entry.id   AF-A0A6C0F045-F1
#
_cell.length_a   1.000
_cell.length_b   1.000
_cell.length_c   1.000
_cell.angle_alpha   90.00
_cell.angle_beta   90.00
_cell.angle_gamma   90.00
#
_symmetry.space_group_name_H-M   'P 1'
#
loop_
_entity.id
_entity.type
_entity.pdbx_description
1 polymer ?
#
loop_
_entity_poly.entity_id
_entity_poly.type
_entity_poly.pdbx_seq_one_letter_code
_entity_poly.pdbx_strand_id
1 'polypeptide(L)'
;MDYHSMSLAELKQIARDRTPKIKKYYIIPRAKLIELLLMDKLPESFIIEKKTIHELRKEAQAKQLPNIWNLKRSELMELLYPIKMDLGDQNIDNLKKDVRNKE
;
A
#
# COMPACT_ATOMS: atom_id res chain seq x y z
N MET A 1 -20.19 -2.03 9.84
CA MET A 1 -19.29 -2.35 10.97
C MET A 1 -18.82 -1.03 11.55
N ASP A 2 -18.91 -0.84 12.86
CA ASP A 2 -18.35 0.33 13.52
C ASP A 2 -16.89 0.07 13.91
N TYR A 3 -15.96 0.51 13.06
CA TYR A 3 -14.52 0.37 13.28
C TYR A 3 -13.97 1.39 14.30
N HIS A 4 -14.71 2.46 14.61
CA HIS A 4 -14.26 3.51 15.53
C HIS A 4 -14.32 3.06 16.99
N SER A 5 -15.16 2.08 17.31
CA SER A 5 -15.31 1.52 18.65
C SER A 5 -14.42 0.30 18.91
N MET A 6 -13.73 -0.22 17.88
CA MET A 6 -12.87 -1.40 17.99
C MET A 6 -11.45 -1.08 18.50
N SER A 7 -10.86 -2.06 19.17
CA SER A 7 -9.46 -2.04 19.59
C SER A 7 -8.51 -2.17 18.39
N LEU A 8 -7.25 -1.75 18.56
CA LEU A 8 -6.24 -1.89 17.50
C LEU A 8 -5.99 -3.36 17.12
N ALA A 9 -6.11 -4.29 18.08
CA ALA A 9 -5.94 -5.71 17.83
C ALA A 9 -7.04 -6.25 16.90
N GLU A 10 -8.30 -5.89 17.17
CA GLU A 10 -9.45 -6.25 16.33
C GLU A 10 -9.34 -5.64 14.94
N LEU A 11 -8.97 -4.36 14.84
CA LEU A 11 -8.75 -3.69 13.55
C LEU A 11 -7.66 -4.39 12.73
N LYS A 12 -6.57 -4.83 13.37
CA LYS A 12 -5.50 -5.60 12.70
C LYS A 12 -5.97 -6.99 12.25
N GLN A 13 -6.83 -7.63 13.03
CA GLN A 13 -7.41 -8.92 12.66
C GLN A 13 -8.33 -8.78 11.44
N ILE A 14 -9.22 -7.79 11.44
CA ILE A 14 -10.10 -7.50 10.31
C ILE A 14 -9.26 -7.14 9.07
N ALA A 15 -8.21 -6.34 9.22
CA ALA A 15 -7.32 -5.99 8.11
C ALA A 15 -6.56 -7.19 7.52
N ARG A 16 -6.26 -8.21 8.35
CA ARG A 16 -5.65 -9.47 7.92
C ARG A 16 -6.60 -10.30 7.08
N ASP A 17 -7.86 -10.41 7.51
CA ASP A 17 -8.87 -11.28 6.91
C ASP A 17 -9.61 -10.62 5.73
N ARG A 18 -9.55 -9.28 5.63
CA ARG A 18 -10.12 -8.52 4.53
C ARG A 18 -9.51 -8.90 3.18
N THR A 19 -10.38 -9.04 2.17
CA THR A 19 -10.00 -9.16 0.76
C THR A 19 -10.56 -7.95 0.00
N PRO A 20 -9.72 -7.13 -0.65
CA PRO A 20 -8.27 -7.26 -0.85
C PRO A 20 -7.43 -6.99 0.41
N LYS A 21 -6.36 -7.80 0.64
CA LYS A 21 -5.54 -7.65 1.86
C LYS A 21 -4.78 -6.34 1.89
N ILE A 22 -4.74 -5.72 3.07
CA ILE A 22 -3.97 -4.50 3.35
C ILE A 22 -2.53 -4.90 3.64
N LYS A 23 -1.58 -4.43 2.83
CA LYS A 23 -0.15 -4.70 3.08
C LYS A 23 0.34 -3.86 4.26
N LYS A 24 1.31 -4.37 5.03
CA LYS A 24 1.90 -3.66 6.19
C LYS A 24 0.87 -3.25 7.28
N TYR A 25 -0.32 -3.84 7.34
CA TYR A 25 -1.37 -3.48 8.30
C TYR A 25 -0.94 -3.47 9.78
N TYR A 26 0.06 -4.27 10.15
CA TYR A 26 0.58 -4.36 11.51
C TYR A 26 1.41 -3.15 11.94
N ILE A 27 1.94 -2.36 10.99
CA ILE A 27 2.66 -1.10 11.24
C ILE A 27 1.84 0.16 10.93
N ILE A 28 0.65 0.02 10.37
CA ILE A 28 -0.24 1.16 10.07
C ILE A 28 -0.89 1.66 11.38
N PRO A 29 -0.98 2.98 11.60
CA PRO A 29 -1.59 3.56 12.79
C PRO A 29 -3.11 3.36 12.78
N ARG A 30 -3.72 3.38 13.97
CA ARG A 30 -5.16 3.11 14.15
C ARG A 30 -6.05 3.93 13.22
N ALA A 31 -5.85 5.25 13.15
CA ALA A 31 -6.66 6.15 12.33
C ALA A 31 -6.63 5.75 10.84
N LYS A 32 -5.43 5.54 10.30
CA LYS A 32 -5.23 5.13 8.90
C LYS A 32 -5.75 3.72 8.62
N LEU A 33 -5.67 2.83 9.60
CA LEU A 33 -6.24 1.48 9.49
C LEU A 33 -7.77 1.53 9.41
N ILE A 34 -8.42 2.38 10.22
CA ILE A 34 -9.87 2.60 10.16
C ILE A 34 -10.26 3.17 8.80
N GLU A 35 -9.56 4.20 8.30
CA GLU A 35 -9.81 4.75 6.96
C GLU A 35 -9.76 3.67 5.87
N LEU A 36 -8.70 2.85 5.88
CA LEU A 36 -8.53 1.77 4.89
C LEU A 36 -9.59 0.66 5.01
N LEU A 37 -10.10 0.41 6.21
CA LEU A 37 -11.16 -0.56 6.47
C LEU A 37 -12.55 -0.04 6.08
N LEU A 38 -12.78 1.27 6.20
CA LEU A 38 -14.02 1.93 5.75
C LEU A 38 -14.10 2.04 4.23
N MET A 39 -12.97 2.06 3.53
CA MET A 39 -12.94 2.10 2.07
C MET A 39 -13.44 0.79 1.46
N ASP A 40 -14.39 0.89 0.52
CA ASP A 40 -14.87 -0.25 -0.29
C ASP A 40 -13.74 -0.80 -1.19
N LYS A 41 -12.97 0.10 -1.81
CA LYS A 41 -11.81 -0.24 -2.66
C LYS A 41 -10.53 0.31 -2.06
N LEU A 42 -9.49 -0.52 -2.02
CA LEU A 42 -8.18 -0.05 -1.57
C LEU A 42 -7.59 0.99 -2.53
N PRO A 43 -6.77 1.92 -2.00
CA PRO A 43 -6.02 2.84 -2.85
C PRO A 43 -5.17 2.05 -3.85
N GLU A 44 -5.06 2.57 -5.07
CA GLU A 44 -4.29 1.94 -6.13
C GLU A 44 -2.85 1.66 -5.71
N SER A 45 -2.25 2.49 -4.85
CA SER A 45 -0.90 2.26 -4.30
C SER A 45 -0.76 0.88 -3.64
N PHE A 46 -1.76 0.42 -2.88
CA PHE A 46 -1.74 -0.92 -2.26
C PHE A 46 -1.88 -2.05 -3.27
N ILE A 47 -2.64 -1.79 -4.35
CA ILE A 47 -2.84 -2.74 -5.45
C ILE A 47 -1.55 -2.88 -6.24
N ILE A 48 -0.94 -1.74 -6.60
CA ILE A 48 0.32 -1.62 -7.33
C ILE A 48 1.47 -2.26 -6.55
N GLU A 49 1.57 -2.03 -5.23
CA GLU A 49 2.62 -2.63 -4.39
C GLU A 49 2.51 -4.15 -4.29
N LYS A 50 1.34 -4.72 -4.59
CA LYS A 50 1.12 -6.17 -4.63
C LYS A 50 1.38 -6.80 -5.98
N LYS A 51 1.36 -6.02 -7.07
CA LYS A 51 1.63 -6.57 -8.41
C LYS A 51 2.98 -7.25 -8.40
N THR A 52 3.04 -8.46 -8.92
CA THR A 52 4.30 -9.19 -9.10
C THR A 52 5.10 -8.57 -10.24
N ILE A 53 6.41 -8.89 -10.32
CA ILE A 53 7.22 -8.46 -11.47
C ILE A 53 6.62 -8.98 -12.80
N HIS A 54 6.00 -10.17 -12.80
CA HIS A 54 5.35 -10.72 -13.99
C HIS A 54 4.14 -9.89 -14.43
N GLU A 55 3.31 -9.45 -13.49
CA GLU A 55 2.17 -8.57 -13.79
C GLU A 55 2.62 -7.19 -14.27
N LEU A 56 3.66 -6.63 -13.65
CA LEU A 56 4.25 -5.37 -14.10
C LEU A 56 4.83 -5.50 -15.51
N ARG A 57 5.51 -6.60 -15.82
CA ARG A 57 6.01 -6.87 -17.17
C ARG A 57 4.88 -7.03 -18.18
N LYS A 58 3.78 -7.72 -17.81
CA LYS A 58 2.60 -7.88 -18.66
C LYS A 58 1.94 -6.53 -18.98
N GLU A 59 1.87 -5.63 -18.01
CA GLU A 59 1.38 -4.27 -18.23
C GLU A 59 2.32 -3.43 -19.07
N ALA A 60 3.63 -3.54 -18.83
CA ALA A 60 4.63 -2.88 -19.65
C ALA A 60 4.55 -3.35 -21.12
N GLN A 61 4.29 -4.65 -21.32
CA GLN A 61 4.09 -5.24 -22.65
C GLN A 61 2.81 -4.71 -23.29
N ALA A 62 1.71 -4.63 -22.54
CA ALA A 62 0.47 -4.05 -23.02
C ALA A 62 0.63 -2.57 -23.41
N LYS A 63 1.52 -1.84 -22.75
CA LYS A 63 1.89 -0.45 -23.08
C LYS A 63 3.01 -0.35 -24.14
N GLN A 64 3.44 -1.46 -24.73
CA GLN A 64 4.50 -1.52 -25.76
C GLN A 64 5.83 -0.89 -25.30
N LEU A 65 6.16 -0.99 -24.01
CA LEU A 65 7.44 -0.51 -23.50
C LEU A 65 8.60 -1.39 -24.01
N PRO A 66 9.74 -0.81 -24.43
CA PRO A 66 10.91 -1.58 -24.82
C PRO A 66 11.63 -2.15 -23.60
N ASN A 67 12.42 -3.21 -23.83
CA ASN A 67 13.39 -3.76 -22.88
C ASN A 67 12.84 -4.24 -21.51
N ILE A 68 11.56 -4.60 -21.44
CA ILE A 68 10.82 -4.99 -20.22
C ILE A 68 11.52 -6.09 -19.38
N TRP A 69 12.21 -7.01 -20.05
CA TRP A 69 12.86 -8.15 -19.40
C TRP A 69 14.12 -7.78 -18.63
N ASN A 70 14.81 -6.70 -19.03
CA ASN A 70 16.01 -6.19 -18.37
C ASN A 70 15.70 -5.20 -17.25
N LEU A 71 14.46 -4.69 -17.19
CA LEU A 71 14.05 -3.74 -16.17
C LEU A 71 13.76 -4.43 -14.83
N LYS A 72 14.25 -3.82 -13.75
CA LYS A 72 13.92 -4.19 -12.37
C LYS A 72 12.51 -3.74 -12.02
N ARG A 73 11.98 -4.28 -10.93
CA ARG A 73 10.66 -3.91 -10.42
C ARG A 73 10.53 -2.40 -10.26
N SER A 74 11.49 -1.72 -9.63
CA SER A 74 11.45 -0.28 -9.38
C SER A 74 11.36 0.51 -10.68
N GLU A 75 12.19 0.19 -11.66
CA GLU A 75 12.19 0.86 -12.97
C GLU A 75 10.87 0.64 -13.72
N LEU A 76 10.33 -0.59 -13.68
CA LEU A 76 8.99 -0.87 -14.22
C LEU A 76 7.90 -0.06 -13.52
N MET A 77 8.01 0.14 -12.20
CA MET A 77 7.04 0.94 -11.46
C MET A 77 7.12 2.42 -11.85
N GLU A 78 8.33 2.97 -11.99
CA GLU A 78 8.53 4.37 -12.40
C GLU A 78 7.98 4.64 -13.80
N LEU A 79 8.19 3.71 -14.74
CA LEU A 79 7.67 3.83 -16.11
C LEU A 79 6.14 3.64 -16.17
N LEU A 80 5.59 2.71 -15.39
CA LEU A 80 4.16 2.41 -15.42
C LEU A 80 3.32 3.39 -14.60
N TYR A 81 3.91 3.95 -13.53
CA TYR A 81 3.23 4.73 -12.48
C TYR A 81 4.09 5.92 -11.99
N PRO A 82 4.53 6.84 -12.87
CA PRO A 82 5.48 7.91 -12.52
C PRO A 82 5.01 8.90 -11.45
N ILE A 83 3.70 9.01 -11.21
CA ILE A 83 3.10 10.02 -10.30
C ILE A 83 2.65 9.40 -8.96
N LYS A 84 2.51 8.07 -8.87
CA LYS A 84 1.83 7.40 -7.74
C LYS A 84 2.78 6.88 -6.66
N MET A 85 4.08 7.20 -6.77
CA MET A 85 5.15 6.54 -6.00
C MET A 85 5.62 7.30 -4.74
N ASP A 86 4.90 8.35 -4.31
CA ASP A 86 5.23 9.05 -3.06
C ASP A 86 4.80 8.29 -1.78
N LEU A 87 4.13 7.14 -1.91
CA LEU A 87 3.45 6.50 -0.76
C LEU A 87 4.06 5.17 -0.26
N GLY A 88 5.22 4.76 -0.77
CA GLY A 88 5.77 3.42 -0.49
C GLY A 88 6.84 3.34 0.62
N ASP A 89 7.68 4.37 0.76
CA ASP A 89 8.94 4.22 1.52
C ASP A 89 9.25 5.38 2.48
N GLN A 90 8.81 6.61 2.21
CA GLN A 90 9.22 7.80 2.98
C GLN A 90 8.32 8.16 4.17
N ASN A 91 7.15 7.54 4.34
CA ASN A 91 6.15 8.00 5.33
C ASN A 91 5.96 7.10 6.56
N ILE A 92 6.74 6.02 6.70
CA ILE A 92 6.80 5.25 7.96
C ILE A 92 7.83 5.87 8.92
N ASP A 93 8.88 6.50 8.39
CA ASP A 93 9.92 7.11 9.23
C ASP A 93 9.43 8.39 9.94
N ASN A 94 8.59 9.19 9.27
CA ASN A 94 7.94 10.34 9.90
C ASN A 94 6.83 9.95 10.90
N LEU A 95 6.24 8.77 10.76
CA LEU A 95 5.17 8.31 11.66
C LEU A 95 5.66 7.94 13.07
N LYS A 96 6.97 7.72 13.23
CA LYS A 96 7.60 7.52 14.55
C LYS A 96 7.84 8.82 15.32
N LYS A 97 7.76 9.99 14.68
CA LYS A 97 8.04 11.29 15.32
C LYS A 97 6.82 11.87 16.04
N ASP A 98 5.61 11.67 15.52
CA ASP A 98 4.38 12.20 16.13
C ASP A 98 3.97 11.52 17.45
N VAL A 99 4.50 10.34 17.78
CA VAL A 99 4.20 9.67 19.05
C VAL A 99 5.06 10.23 20.21
N ARG A 100 6.07 11.05 19.93
CA ARG A 100 7.03 11.53 20.94
C ARG A 100 6.76 12.95 21.44
N ASN A 101 5.83 13.69 20.84
CA ASN A 101 5.45 15.04 21.28
C ASN A 101 4.02 15.03 21.84
N LYS A 102 3.83 14.35 22.97
CA LYS A 102 2.68 14.51 23.88
C LYS A 102 3.11 13.92 25.23
N GLU A 103 4.06 14.60 25.86
CA GLU A 103 4.28 14.55 27.31
C GLU A 103 3.89 15.91 27.88
#